data_AF-A0A2V1GW32-F1
#
_entry.id   AF-A0A2V1GW32-F1
#
_cell.length_a   1.000
_cell.length_b   1.000
_cell.length_c   1.000
_cell.angle_alpha   90.00
_cell.angle_beta   90.00
_cell.angle_gamma   90.00
#
_symmetry.space_group_name_H-M   'P 1'
#
loop_
_entity.id
_entity.type
_entity.pdbx_description
1 polymer ?
#
loop_
_entity_poly.entity_id
_entity_poly.type
_entity_poly.pdbx_seq_one_letter_code
_entity_poly.pdbx_strand_id
1 'polypeptide(L)'
;MTHPRADMPAMRQDLINITELKAAYYKNQPDLTNSSHRVSFSTSGHRGNPILTSFNKSHVLVIVQTVCKYRSANEIYGLLFVGMDTHAMSECVQISTLEVSAANLN
;
A
#
# COMPACT_ATOMS: atom_id res chain seq x y z
N MET A 1 4.36 -24.78 16.84
CA MET A 1 5.11 -25.83 16.11
C MET A 1 5.87 -25.14 15.00
N THR A 2 7.18 -25.39 14.88
CA THR A 2 8.01 -24.80 13.82
C THR A 2 7.75 -25.51 12.49
N HIS A 3 7.75 -24.77 11.39
CA HIS A 3 7.53 -25.33 10.07
C HIS A 3 8.70 -26.29 9.71
N PRO A 4 8.46 -27.44 9.06
CA PRO A 4 9.52 -28.43 8.76
C PRO A 4 10.69 -27.89 7.93
N ARG A 5 10.48 -26.80 7.18
CA ARG A 5 11.51 -26.11 6.37
C ARG A 5 11.94 -24.76 6.94
N ALA A 6 11.76 -24.52 8.24
CA ALA A 6 12.34 -23.33 8.89
C ALA A 6 13.85 -23.30 8.68
N ASP A 7 14.42 -22.12 8.46
CA ASP A 7 15.84 -21.86 8.18
C ASP A 7 16.42 -22.54 6.92
N MET A 8 15.58 -23.12 6.06
CA MET A 8 16.00 -23.63 4.76
C MET A 8 15.85 -22.55 3.67
N PRO A 9 16.69 -22.57 2.62
CA PRO A 9 16.51 -21.67 1.48
C PRO A 9 15.11 -21.81 0.86
N ALA A 10 14.55 -20.68 0.43
CA ALA A 10 13.27 -20.64 -0.27
C ALA A 10 13.34 -21.48 -1.56
N MET A 11 12.29 -22.27 -1.79
CA MET A 11 12.10 -23.03 -3.02
C MET A 11 11.29 -22.21 -4.02
N ARG A 12 11.33 -22.58 -5.30
CA ARG A 12 10.56 -21.89 -6.36
C ARG A 12 9.07 -21.77 -6.01
N GLN A 13 8.49 -22.78 -5.39
CA GLN A 13 7.08 -22.80 -4.97
C GLN A 13 6.73 -21.85 -3.82
N ASP A 14 7.74 -21.33 -3.11
CA ASP A 14 7.56 -20.34 -2.04
C ASP A 14 7.51 -18.91 -2.60
N LEU A 15 7.91 -18.72 -3.86
CA LEU A 15 8.05 -17.41 -4.48
C LEU A 15 6.72 -16.92 -5.04
N ILE A 16 6.44 -15.64 -4.83
CA ILE A 16 5.26 -14.96 -5.38
C ILE A 16 5.43 -14.62 -6.86
N ASN A 17 4.30 -14.46 -7.56
CA ASN A 17 4.28 -13.86 -8.89
C ASN A 17 4.18 -12.32 -8.77
N ILE A 18 5.28 -11.63 -9.03
CA ILE A 18 5.36 -10.16 -8.92
C ILE A 18 4.41 -9.46 -9.91
N THR A 19 4.32 -9.96 -11.14
CA THR A 19 3.46 -9.36 -12.18
C THR A 19 1.99 -9.46 -11.81
N GLU A 20 1.57 -10.61 -11.29
CA GLU A 20 0.21 -10.82 -10.79
C GLU A 20 -0.09 -9.90 -9.60
N LEU A 21 0.83 -9.80 -8.64
CA LEU A 21 0.69 -8.95 -7.47
C LEU A 21 0.50 -7.47 -7.85
N LYS A 22 1.36 -6.97 -8.76
CA LYS A 22 1.24 -5.60 -9.29
C LYS A 22 -0.05 -5.41 -10.08
N ALA A 23 -0.46 -6.37 -10.90
CA ALA A 23 -1.71 -6.29 -11.64
C ALA A 23 -2.93 -6.23 -10.70
N ALA A 24 -2.96 -7.03 -9.64
CA ALA A 24 -4.02 -7.02 -8.63
C ALA A 24 -4.14 -5.66 -7.92
N TYR A 25 -3.02 -4.98 -7.66
CA TYR A 25 -3.03 -3.64 -7.06
C TYR A 25 -3.81 -2.61 -7.89
N TYR A 26 -3.65 -2.63 -9.21
CA TYR A 26 -4.34 -1.69 -10.09
C TYR A 26 -5.76 -2.14 -10.47
N LYS A 27 -5.98 -3.46 -10.60
CA LYS A 27 -7.25 -4.01 -11.12
C LYS A 27 -8.30 -4.23 -10.03
N ASN A 28 -7.90 -4.76 -8.87
CA ASN A 28 -8.87 -5.13 -7.84
C ASN A 28 -9.36 -3.88 -7.12
N GLN A 29 -10.67 -3.88 -6.80
CA GLN A 29 -11.34 -2.77 -6.13
C GLN A 29 -11.95 -3.25 -4.81
N PRO A 30 -11.73 -2.54 -3.70
CA PRO A 30 -12.27 -2.93 -2.41
C PRO A 30 -13.81 -2.87 -2.40
N ASP A 31 -14.43 -3.98 -2.02
CA ASP A 31 -15.84 -4.03 -1.65
C ASP A 31 -16.03 -3.47 -0.24
N LEU A 32 -16.70 -2.32 -0.13
CA LEU A 32 -16.92 -1.63 1.14
C LEU A 32 -17.84 -2.39 2.11
N THR A 33 -18.65 -3.33 1.63
CA THR A 33 -19.47 -4.19 2.48
C THR A 33 -18.62 -5.22 3.22
N ASN A 34 -17.46 -5.59 2.66
CA ASN A 34 -16.49 -6.44 3.30
C ASN A 34 -15.51 -5.64 4.17
N SER A 35 -15.54 -5.87 5.49
CA SER A 35 -14.66 -5.18 6.43
C SER A 35 -13.17 -5.46 6.19
N SER A 36 -12.80 -6.61 5.61
CA SER A 36 -11.40 -6.94 5.31
C SER A 36 -10.80 -6.13 4.15
N HIS A 37 -11.64 -5.49 3.33
CA HIS A 37 -11.20 -4.63 2.23
C HIS A 37 -11.15 -3.14 2.64
N ARG A 38 -11.43 -2.80 3.90
CA ARG A 38 -11.43 -1.41 4.36
C ARG A 38 -10.03 -1.00 4.77
N VAL A 39 -9.77 0.31 4.68
CA VAL A 39 -8.57 0.90 5.28
C VAL A 39 -8.61 0.68 6.78
N SER A 40 -7.52 0.13 7.31
CA SER A 40 -7.22 0.05 8.74
C SER A 40 -5.85 0.69 8.95
N PHE A 41 -5.83 1.92 9.47
CA PHE A 41 -4.61 2.69 9.67
C PHE A 41 -4.26 2.71 11.16
N SER A 42 -3.35 1.82 11.55
CA SER A 42 -2.94 1.58 12.94
C SER A 42 -1.64 2.34 13.28
N THR A 43 -1.02 2.02 14.42
CA THR A 43 0.30 2.57 14.81
C THR A 43 1.39 2.32 13.77
N SER A 44 1.26 1.27 12.94
CA SER A 44 2.17 0.93 11.84
C SER A 44 1.58 1.25 10.46
N GLY A 45 0.60 2.14 10.40
CA GLY A 45 -0.12 2.49 9.18
C GLY A 45 -1.08 1.40 8.73
N HIS A 46 -1.35 1.37 7.42
CA HIS A 46 -2.19 0.37 6.77
C HIS A 46 -1.34 -0.67 6.03
N ARG A 47 -1.70 -1.94 6.21
CA ARG A 47 -1.04 -3.09 5.57
C ARG A 47 -2.10 -4.02 4.99
N GLY A 48 -1.74 -4.72 3.93
CA GLY A 48 -2.59 -5.73 3.33
C GLY A 48 -1.95 -6.38 2.12
N ASN A 49 -2.77 -7.09 1.35
CA ASN A 49 -2.35 -7.82 0.16
C ASN A 49 -3.26 -7.42 -1.03
N PRO A 50 -2.69 -6.96 -2.15
CA PRO A 50 -3.45 -6.64 -3.36
C PRO A 50 -4.32 -7.78 -3.89
N ILE A 51 -3.84 -9.02 -3.81
CA ILE A 51 -4.57 -10.23 -4.27
C ILE A 51 -5.80 -10.46 -3.41
N LEU A 52 -5.71 -10.18 -2.10
CA LEU A 52 -6.83 -10.27 -1.16
C LEU A 52 -7.64 -8.97 -1.09
N THR A 53 -7.41 -8.04 -2.01
CA THR A 53 -8.14 -6.76 -2.11
C THR A 53 -8.11 -5.92 -0.83
N SER A 54 -7.03 -6.02 -0.05
CA SER A 54 -6.83 -5.29 1.21
C SER A 54 -5.70 -4.26 1.13
N PHE A 55 -5.08 -4.09 -0.05
CA PHE A 55 -4.01 -3.11 -0.30
C PHE A 55 -3.87 -2.84 -1.80
N ASN A 56 -4.71 -1.97 -2.33
CA ASN A 56 -4.87 -1.69 -3.77
C ASN A 56 -4.80 -0.19 -4.03
N LYS A 57 -4.76 0.24 -5.30
CA LYS A 57 -4.61 1.66 -5.67
C LYS A 57 -5.58 2.56 -4.90
N SER A 58 -6.86 2.19 -4.82
CA SER A 58 -7.89 2.96 -4.11
C SER A 58 -7.59 3.18 -2.62
N HIS A 59 -6.95 2.21 -1.95
CA HIS A 59 -6.52 2.36 -0.54
C HIS A 59 -5.41 3.41 -0.42
N VAL A 60 -4.40 3.34 -1.29
CA VAL A 60 -3.27 4.29 -1.27
C VAL A 60 -3.77 5.69 -1.61
N LEU A 61 -4.60 5.84 -2.64
CA LEU A 61 -5.15 7.13 -3.04
C LEU A 61 -5.90 7.81 -1.88
N VAL A 62 -6.81 7.08 -1.20
CA VAL A 62 -7.60 7.67 -0.11
C VAL A 62 -6.73 7.99 1.11
N ILE A 63 -5.75 7.13 1.44
CA ILE A 63 -4.82 7.38 2.55
C ILE A 63 -4.00 8.64 2.28
N VAL A 64 -3.37 8.74 1.11
CA VAL A 64 -2.50 9.87 0.76
C VAL A 64 -3.32 11.16 0.69
N GLN A 65 -4.50 11.13 0.07
CA GLN A 65 -5.40 12.29 0.03
C GLN A 65 -5.81 12.75 1.44
N THR A 66 -6.03 11.80 2.35
CA THR A 66 -6.35 12.09 3.76
C THR A 66 -5.15 12.75 4.46
N VAL A 67 -3.93 12.27 4.22
CA VAL A 67 -2.71 12.89 4.74
C VAL A 67 -2.53 14.32 4.19
N CYS A 68 -2.74 14.55 2.90
CA CYS A 68 -2.69 15.90 2.31
C CYS A 68 -3.71 16.84 2.97
N LYS A 69 -4.97 16.39 3.13
CA LYS A 69 -6.02 17.16 3.81
C LYS A 69 -5.67 17.47 5.25
N TYR A 70 -5.16 16.48 6.00
CA TYR A 70 -4.74 16.67 7.38
C TYR A 70 -3.62 17.71 7.48
N ARG A 71 -2.60 17.62 6.62
CA ARG A 71 -1.50 18.59 6.58
C ARG A 71 -1.99 20.01 6.33
N SER A 72 -2.87 20.19 5.35
CA SER A 72 -3.46 21.50 5.04
C SER A 72 -4.28 22.06 6.22
N ALA A 73 -5.13 21.23 6.85
CA ALA A 73 -5.94 21.64 8.00
C ALA A 73 -5.10 22.00 9.24
N ASN A 74 -3.85 21.57 9.29
CA ASN A 74 -2.90 21.87 10.37
C ASN A 74 -1.75 22.80 9.92
N GLU A 75 -1.93 23.49 8.78
CA GLU A 75 -0.97 24.48 8.27
C GLU A 75 0.46 23.95 8.06
N ILE A 76 0.59 22.67 7.68
CA ILE A 76 1.88 21.99 7.44
C ILE A 76 2.27 22.08 5.96
N TYR A 77 2.98 23.15 5.59
CA TYR A 77 3.35 23.45 4.19
C TYR A 77 4.78 23.09 3.80
N GLY A 78 5.59 22.62 4.75
CA GLY A 78 6.98 22.21 4.47
C GLY A 78 7.09 20.99 3.55
N LEU A 79 8.31 20.66 3.14
CA LEU A 79 8.60 19.52 2.25
C LEU A 79 8.01 18.20 2.78
N LEU A 80 7.47 17.40 1.86
CA LEU A 80 7.03 16.03 2.11
C LEU A 80 8.08 15.06 1.59
N PHE A 81 8.83 14.44 2.49
CA PHE A 81 9.75 13.35 2.15
C PHE A 81 8.99 12.03 2.04
N VAL A 82 9.12 11.34 0.90
CA VAL A 82 8.46 10.06 0.64
C VAL A 82 9.52 8.98 0.42
N GLY A 83 9.73 8.14 1.44
CA GLY A 83 10.60 6.96 1.37
C GLY A 83 9.83 5.68 1.06
N MET A 84 10.51 4.68 0.51
CA MET A 84 9.96 3.35 0.27
C MET A 84 11.02 2.26 0.54
N ASP A 85 10.59 1.03 0.77
CA ASP A 85 11.46 -0.14 0.91
C ASP A 85 11.55 -0.97 -0.39
N THR A 86 12.11 -2.18 -0.31
CA THR A 86 12.34 -3.08 -1.46
C THR A 86 11.20 -4.04 -1.76
N HIS A 87 10.05 -3.98 -1.08
CA HIS A 87 8.92 -4.82 -1.43
C HIS A 87 8.45 -4.52 -2.87
N ALA A 88 8.03 -5.56 -3.59
CA ALA A 88 7.58 -5.43 -4.98
C ALA A 88 6.45 -4.40 -5.17
N MET A 89 5.65 -4.18 -4.12
CA MET A 89 4.55 -3.23 -4.10
C MET A 89 4.96 -1.78 -3.90
N SER A 90 6.13 -1.54 -3.32
CA SER A 90 6.56 -0.23 -2.86
C SER A 90 6.68 0.77 -4.01
N GLU A 91 7.11 0.32 -5.19
CA GLU A 91 7.13 1.12 -6.41
C GLU A 91 5.73 1.62 -6.82
N CYS A 92 4.74 0.73 -6.88
CA CYS A 92 3.36 1.08 -7.25
C CYS A 92 2.71 2.06 -6.26
N VAL A 93 3.00 1.86 -4.97
CA VAL A 93 2.53 2.72 -3.87
C VAL A 93 3.19 4.09 -3.95
N GLN A 94 4.51 4.14 -4.20
CA GLN A 94 5.24 5.40 -4.30
C GLN A 94 4.71 6.23 -5.46
N ILE A 95 4.49 5.64 -6.64
CA ILE A 95 3.87 6.33 -7.78
C ILE A 95 2.52 6.92 -7.39
N SER A 96 1.63 6.12 -6.79
CA SER A 96 0.29 6.60 -6.40
C SER A 96 0.36 7.70 -5.33
N THR A 97 1.36 7.63 -4.45
CA THR A 97 1.61 8.65 -3.43
C THR A 97 2.07 9.96 -4.04
N LEU A 98 2.99 9.90 -5.01
CA LEU A 98 3.47 11.08 -5.73
C LEU A 98 2.37 11.70 -6.58
N GLU A 99 1.55 10.89 -7.29
CA GLU A 99 0.40 11.35 -8.07
C GLU A 99 -0.54 12.23 -7.22
N VAL A 100 -0.98 11.72 -6.07
CA VAL A 100 -1.92 12.44 -5.20
C VAL A 100 -1.24 13.62 -4.51
N SER A 101 -0.01 13.45 -4.02
CA SER A 101 0.71 14.52 -3.33
C SER A 101 0.95 15.70 -4.26
N ALA A 102 1.40 15.45 -5.50
CA ALA A 102 1.62 16.49 -6.51
C ALA A 102 0.33 17.21 -6.88
N ALA A 103 -0.80 16.49 -6.97
CA ALA A 103 -2.11 17.08 -7.22
C ALA A 103 -2.66 17.95 -6.08
N ASN A 104 -2.04 17.90 -4.89
CA ASN A 104 -2.39 18.72 -3.73
C ASN A 104 -1.33 19.79 -3.41
N LEU A 105 -0.33 19.98 -4.28
CA LEU A 105 0.58 21.11 -4.17
C LEU A 105 -0.16 22.36 -4.68
N ASN A 106 -0.43 23.28 -3.76
CA ASN A 106 -0.80 24.67 -4.07
C ASN A 106 0.43 25.56 -3.90
#